data_AF-A0A485KG55-F1
#
_entry.id   AF-A0A485KG55-F1
#
_cell.length_a   1.000
_cell.length_b   1.000
_cell.length_c   1.000
_cell.angle_alpha   90.00
_cell.angle_beta   90.00
_cell.angle_gamma   90.00
#
_symmetry.space_group_name_H-M   'P 1'
#
loop_
_entity.id
_entity.type
_entity.pdbx_description
1 polymer ?
#
loop_
_entity_poly.entity_id
_entity_poly.type
_entity_poly.pdbx_seq_one_letter_code
_entity_poly.pdbx_strand_id
1 'polypeptide(L)'
;MAASIFHSPDMLRSIVDFQNGAPGHFLPFRCLRSHQLTIELDPAEFAPYEAAFGPWYAHFGSTHVNALFKAMPFLVKPAFFHAVLTGHADVLELICKREDLDGFRHPYNVFKLAMHQGHVQVVLFLQRHRFHCKLCPLWMAADRGHLPLVYFFHRSTTTRSAGAMNAAASRGHLAVVEFLHVNFRGRRSDNTMRCAAAGGHLLTVQFLFDNGYDPRYALEAAVQVGHTDVAAYLERVSNPQSPCDTTFATSTTESNVVDVCSSQGATGFGISGHRACEILGDMCQAA
;
A
#
# COMPACT_ATOMS: atom_id res chain seq x y z
N MET A 1 52.90 7.36 -31.43
CA MET A 1 53.57 6.05 -31.25
C MET A 1 53.06 5.25 -30.06
N ALA A 2 52.52 5.84 -28.97
CA ALA A 2 52.01 5.05 -27.84
C ALA A 2 50.66 4.33 -28.10
N ALA A 3 49.79 4.87 -28.96
CA ALA A 3 48.46 4.29 -29.21
C ALA A 3 48.49 2.97 -30.02
N SER A 4 49.47 2.78 -30.90
CA SER A 4 49.60 1.54 -31.70
C SER A 4 49.98 0.33 -30.85
N ILE A 5 50.55 0.55 -29.67
CA ILE A 5 50.96 -0.50 -28.74
C ILE A 5 49.74 -1.20 -28.13
N PHE A 6 48.66 -0.45 -27.82
CA PHE A 6 47.41 -0.99 -27.28
C PHE A 6 46.54 -1.75 -28.30
N HIS A 7 46.85 -1.64 -29.59
CA HIS A 7 46.20 -2.41 -30.65
C HIS A 7 46.97 -3.69 -31.03
N SER A 8 48.11 -3.97 -30.38
CA SER A 8 48.84 -5.20 -30.60
C SER A 8 48.03 -6.40 -30.08
N PRO A 9 47.71 -7.40 -30.92
CA PRO A 9 46.97 -8.59 -30.52
C PRO A 9 47.66 -9.36 -29.39
N ASP A 10 48.99 -9.38 -29.38
CA ASP A 10 49.78 -10.08 -28.38
C ASP A 10 49.77 -9.37 -27.04
N MET A 11 49.72 -8.03 -27.05
CA MET A 11 49.57 -7.24 -25.83
C MET A 11 48.15 -7.32 -25.28
N LEU A 12 47.13 -7.31 -26.14
CA LEU A 12 45.74 -7.56 -25.72
C LEU A 12 45.56 -8.97 -25.13
N ARG A 13 46.17 -9.99 -25.74
CA ARG A 13 46.21 -11.35 -25.17
C ARG A 13 46.89 -11.37 -23.80
N SER A 14 48.07 -10.76 -23.68
CA SER A 14 48.77 -10.67 -22.39
C SER A 14 47.95 -9.92 -21.32
N ILE A 15 47.21 -8.88 -21.70
CA ILE A 15 46.32 -8.14 -20.79
C ILE A 15 45.13 -9.01 -20.35
N VAL A 16 44.50 -9.75 -21.28
CA VAL A 16 43.38 -10.65 -20.96
C VAL A 16 43.83 -11.89 -20.20
N ASP A 17 45.04 -12.39 -20.45
CA ASP A 17 45.62 -13.53 -19.73
C ASP A 17 46.01 -13.16 -18.28
N PHE A 18 46.38 -11.90 -18.05
CA PHE A 18 46.77 -11.40 -16.71
C PHE A 18 45.61 -10.76 -15.93
N GLN A 19 44.59 -10.26 -16.63
CA GLN A 19 43.36 -9.76 -16.02
C GLN A 19 42.23 -10.72 -16.39
N ASN A 20 41.70 -11.46 -15.42
CA ASN A 20 40.41 -12.11 -15.56
C ASN A 20 39.35 -11.02 -15.82
N GLY A 21 39.13 -10.70 -17.10
CA GLY A 21 38.19 -9.69 -17.52
C GLY A 21 36.80 -10.06 -17.01
N ALA A 22 36.03 -9.07 -16.56
CA ALA A 22 34.62 -9.29 -16.29
C ALA A 22 33.92 -9.49 -17.65
N PRO A 23 33.15 -10.57 -17.85
CA PRO A 23 32.28 -10.70 -19.02
C PRO A 23 31.51 -9.40 -19.29
N GLY A 24 31.33 -9.04 -20.56
CA GLY A 24 30.72 -7.75 -20.94
C GLY A 24 29.36 -7.48 -20.27
N HIS A 25 28.59 -8.54 -20.01
CA HIS A 25 27.30 -8.46 -19.32
C HIS A 25 27.40 -8.15 -17.81
N PHE A 26 28.60 -8.08 -17.22
CA PHE A 26 28.83 -7.65 -15.84
C PHE A 26 29.31 -6.20 -15.73
N LEU A 27 29.55 -5.52 -16.86
CA LEU A 27 30.02 -4.13 -16.87
C LEU A 27 29.15 -3.16 -16.07
N PRO A 28 27.79 -3.27 -16.05
CA PRO A 28 26.94 -2.37 -15.26
C PRO A 28 27.30 -2.33 -13.76
N PHE A 29 27.85 -3.42 -13.22
CA PHE A 29 28.15 -3.53 -11.80
C PHE A 29 29.55 -3.04 -11.40
N ARG A 30 30.45 -2.77 -12.36
CA ARG A 30 31.83 -2.32 -12.07
C ARG A 30 31.90 -0.96 -11.39
N CYS A 31 30.90 -0.12 -11.64
CA CYS A 31 30.80 1.22 -11.06
C CYS A 31 30.27 1.20 -9.62
N LEU A 32 29.69 0.09 -9.17
CA LEU A 32 29.14 -0.04 -7.82
C LEU A 32 30.27 -0.18 -6.79
N ARG A 33 30.03 0.32 -5.58
CA ARG A 33 30.99 0.31 -4.47
C ARG A 33 30.32 -0.20 -3.19
N SER A 34 30.98 -1.09 -2.45
CA SER A 34 30.38 -1.79 -1.30
C SER A 34 29.98 -0.88 -0.12
N HIS A 35 30.52 0.33 -0.03
CA HIS A 35 30.32 1.25 1.11
C HIS A 35 29.07 2.13 0.97
N GLN A 36 28.29 2.01 -0.11
CA GLN A 36 27.17 2.90 -0.44
C GLN A 36 25.80 2.47 0.10
N LEU A 37 25.70 1.37 0.86
CA LEU A 37 24.43 0.97 1.50
C LEU A 37 24.48 1.36 2.97
N THR A 38 24.13 2.61 3.27
CA THR A 38 24.02 3.10 4.65
C THR A 38 22.63 2.82 5.24
N ILE A 39 22.59 2.87 6.56
CA ILE A 39 21.70 2.20 7.54
C ILE A 39 20.18 2.47 7.39
N GLU A 40 19.80 3.24 6.39
CA GLU A 40 18.43 3.54 6.02
C GLU A 40 18.36 3.39 4.51
N LEU A 41 17.51 2.48 4.01
CA LEU A 41 17.31 2.22 2.58
C LEU A 41 16.72 3.47 1.88
N ASP A 42 17.52 4.53 1.77
CA ASP A 42 17.21 5.72 1.01
C ASP A 42 17.07 5.27 -0.46
N PRO A 43 15.92 5.51 -1.10
CA PRO A 43 15.76 5.25 -2.53
C PRO A 43 16.90 5.81 -3.38
N ALA A 44 17.51 6.92 -2.97
CA ALA A 44 18.65 7.53 -3.66
C ALA A 44 19.93 6.68 -3.59
N GLU A 45 20.21 6.04 -2.46
CA GLU A 45 21.35 5.14 -2.30
C GLU A 45 21.15 3.83 -3.07
N PHE A 46 19.89 3.43 -3.25
CA PHE A 46 19.55 2.20 -3.95
C PHE A 46 19.42 2.35 -5.47
N ALA A 47 19.21 3.58 -5.97
CA ALA A 47 19.03 3.87 -7.38
C ALA A 47 20.15 3.33 -8.30
N PRO A 48 21.45 3.40 -7.95
CA PRO A 48 22.51 2.81 -8.77
C PRO A 48 22.41 1.27 -8.87
N TYR A 49 21.95 0.62 -7.80
CA TYR A 49 21.75 -0.82 -7.78
C TYR A 49 20.55 -1.21 -8.64
N GLU A 50 19.43 -0.48 -8.54
CA GLU A 50 18.26 -0.68 -9.40
C GLU A 50 18.62 -0.47 -10.88
N ALA A 51 19.36 0.59 -11.20
CA ALA A 51 19.78 0.88 -12.58
C ALA A 51 20.70 -0.20 -13.17
N ALA A 52 21.46 -0.92 -12.32
CA ALA A 52 22.31 -2.02 -12.76
C ALA A 52 21.54 -3.36 -12.80
N PHE A 53 20.86 -3.72 -11.72
CA PHE A 53 20.19 -5.01 -11.57
C PHE A 53 18.89 -5.09 -12.37
N GLY A 54 18.06 -4.05 -12.42
CA GLY A 54 16.77 -4.05 -13.09
C GLY A 54 16.85 -4.45 -14.58
N PRO A 55 17.58 -3.69 -15.42
CA PRO A 55 17.75 -4.04 -16.84
C PRO A 55 18.47 -5.38 -17.03
N TRP A 56 19.38 -5.73 -16.11
CA TRP A 56 20.14 -6.96 -16.17
C TRP A 56 19.27 -8.19 -15.89
N TYR A 57 18.44 -8.16 -14.85
CA TYR A 57 17.46 -9.21 -14.56
C TYR A 57 16.41 -9.33 -15.67
N ALA A 58 15.98 -8.21 -16.26
CA ALA A 58 15.04 -8.24 -17.39
C ALA A 58 15.62 -8.99 -18.60
N HIS A 59 16.94 -8.90 -18.83
CA HIS A 59 17.59 -9.54 -19.97
C HIS A 59 18.10 -10.97 -19.69
N PHE A 60 18.70 -11.19 -18.52
CA PHE A 60 19.37 -12.46 -18.18
C PHE A 60 18.61 -13.33 -17.15
N GLY A 61 17.60 -12.79 -16.47
CA GLY A 61 16.96 -13.42 -15.32
C GLY A 61 17.95 -13.73 -14.20
N SER A 62 17.72 -14.83 -13.48
CA SER A 62 18.59 -15.30 -12.39
C SER A 62 19.71 -16.24 -12.83
N THR A 63 19.82 -16.55 -14.12
CA THR A 63 20.75 -17.58 -14.65
C THR A 63 22.22 -17.26 -14.39
N HIS A 64 22.62 -15.99 -14.53
CA HIS A 64 24.01 -15.55 -14.42
C HIS A 64 24.39 -15.06 -13.02
N VAL A 65 23.45 -15.08 -12.07
CA VAL A 65 23.63 -14.52 -10.72
C VAL A 65 24.76 -15.23 -9.96
N ASN A 66 24.85 -16.54 -10.08
CA ASN A 66 25.92 -17.31 -9.44
C ASN A 66 27.30 -16.97 -10.01
N ALA A 67 27.39 -16.73 -11.32
CA ALA A 67 28.63 -16.30 -11.96
C ALA A 67 29.00 -14.86 -11.56
N LEU A 68 27.99 -13.97 -11.47
CA LEU A 68 28.15 -12.61 -10.98
C LEU A 68 28.75 -12.60 -9.56
N PHE A 69 28.20 -13.39 -8.65
CA PHE A 69 28.71 -13.48 -7.26
C PHE A 69 30.07 -14.15 -7.15
N LYS A 70 30.47 -15.00 -8.11
CA LYS A 70 31.85 -15.51 -8.17
C LYS A 70 32.82 -14.42 -8.61
N ALA A 71 32.44 -13.61 -9.60
CA ALA A 71 33.27 -12.53 -10.11
C ALA A 71 33.34 -11.32 -9.17
N MET A 72 32.23 -10.99 -8.49
CA MET A 72 32.08 -9.81 -7.64
C MET A 72 31.35 -10.17 -6.34
N PRO A 73 32.04 -10.77 -5.36
CA PRO A 73 31.43 -11.23 -4.11
C PRO A 73 30.78 -10.12 -3.27
N PHE A 74 31.27 -8.87 -3.38
CA PHE A 74 30.72 -7.74 -2.65
C PHE A 74 29.26 -7.41 -3.03
N LEU A 75 28.77 -7.91 -4.18
CA LEU A 75 27.41 -7.69 -4.66
C LEU A 75 26.36 -8.57 -3.99
N VAL A 76 26.75 -9.62 -3.24
CA VAL A 76 25.78 -10.54 -2.63
C VAL A 76 24.83 -9.80 -1.68
N LYS A 77 25.36 -8.92 -0.81
CA LYS A 77 24.55 -8.10 0.10
C LYS A 77 23.62 -7.15 -0.64
N PRO A 78 24.09 -6.27 -1.55
CA PRO A 78 23.21 -5.45 -2.37
C PRO A 78 22.16 -6.23 -3.15
N ALA A 79 22.55 -7.36 -3.77
CA ALA A 79 21.63 -8.19 -4.54
C ALA A 79 20.54 -8.81 -3.66
N PHE A 80 20.86 -9.19 -2.42
CA PHE A 80 19.87 -9.66 -1.46
C PHE A 80 18.83 -8.59 -1.15
N PHE A 81 19.26 -7.37 -0.80
CA PHE A 81 18.32 -6.28 -0.54
C PHE A 81 17.52 -5.89 -1.78
N HIS A 82 18.15 -5.89 -2.95
CA HIS A 82 17.47 -5.66 -4.23
C HIS A 82 16.37 -6.68 -4.46
N ALA A 83 16.69 -7.97 -4.30
CA ALA A 83 15.74 -9.05 -4.51
C ALA A 83 14.56 -8.98 -3.53
N VAL A 84 14.81 -8.55 -2.28
CA VAL A 84 13.74 -8.28 -1.31
C VAL A 84 12.85 -7.12 -1.76
N LEU A 85 13.44 -6.04 -2.29
CA LEU A 85 12.72 -4.85 -2.74
C LEU A 85 11.88 -5.08 -4.00
N THR A 86 12.39 -5.86 -4.94
CA THR A 86 11.82 -6.03 -6.29
C THR A 86 11.04 -7.33 -6.48
N GLY A 87 11.10 -8.24 -5.50
CA GLY A 87 10.32 -9.47 -5.54
C GLY A 87 11.01 -10.67 -6.19
N HIS A 88 12.32 -10.61 -6.44
CA HIS A 88 13.11 -11.69 -7.03
C HIS A 88 13.41 -12.82 -6.02
N ALA A 89 12.39 -13.59 -5.66
CA ALA A 89 12.51 -14.72 -4.72
C ALA A 89 13.49 -15.80 -5.21
N ASP A 90 13.63 -15.98 -6.52
CA ASP A 90 14.60 -16.87 -7.14
C ASP A 90 16.05 -16.50 -6.82
N VAL A 91 16.37 -15.21 -6.84
CA VAL A 91 17.70 -14.70 -6.43
C VAL A 91 17.95 -14.97 -4.95
N LEU A 92 16.93 -14.81 -4.09
CA LEU A 92 17.06 -15.12 -2.65
C LEU A 92 17.35 -16.60 -2.40
N GLU A 93 16.68 -17.50 -3.14
CA GLU A 93 16.94 -18.94 -3.09
C GLU A 93 18.37 -19.29 -3.54
N LEU A 94 18.91 -18.57 -4.54
CA LEU A 94 20.30 -18.74 -4.96
C LEU A 94 21.29 -18.27 -3.90
N ILE A 95 21.03 -17.13 -3.26
CA ILE A 95 21.89 -16.59 -2.18
C ILE A 95 21.88 -17.54 -0.98
N CYS A 96 20.71 -18.06 -0.59
CA CYS A 96 20.59 -19.00 0.53
C CYS A 96 21.36 -20.32 0.32
N LYS A 97 21.51 -20.77 -0.93
CA LYS A 97 22.31 -21.97 -1.25
C LYS A 97 23.81 -21.74 -1.11
N ARG A 98 24.25 -20.48 -1.09
CA ARG A 98 25.67 -20.10 -1.15
C ARG A 98 26.21 -19.64 0.20
N GLU A 99 25.43 -18.87 0.95
CA GLU A 99 25.88 -18.22 2.18
C GLU A 99 24.83 -18.33 3.30
N ASP A 100 25.30 -18.25 4.55
CA ASP A 100 24.42 -18.13 5.71
C ASP A 100 23.77 -16.74 5.76
N LEU A 101 22.46 -16.72 6.03
CA LEU A 101 21.65 -15.52 5.99
C LEU A 101 21.75 -14.67 7.28
N ASP A 102 22.44 -15.16 8.32
CA ASP A 102 22.58 -14.44 9.59
C ASP A 102 23.26 -13.07 9.41
N GLY A 103 24.20 -12.94 8.47
CA GLY A 103 24.86 -11.69 8.12
C GLY A 103 23.97 -10.63 7.46
N PHE A 104 22.71 -10.96 7.14
CA PHE A 104 21.73 -10.07 6.49
C PHE A 104 20.63 -9.62 7.45
N ARG A 105 20.60 -10.13 8.70
CA ARG A 105 19.55 -9.82 9.69
C ARG A 105 19.67 -8.43 10.31
N HIS A 106 20.87 -7.86 10.32
CA HIS A 106 21.18 -6.57 10.91
C HIS A 106 21.88 -5.68 9.89
N PRO A 107 21.63 -4.35 9.88
CA PRO A 107 20.82 -3.57 10.83
C PRO A 107 19.32 -3.49 10.50
N TYR A 108 18.89 -3.94 9.32
CA TYR A 108 17.55 -3.66 8.80
C TYR A 108 16.51 -4.69 9.20
N ASN A 109 15.29 -4.24 9.46
CA ASN A 109 14.14 -5.15 9.49
C ASN A 109 13.73 -5.53 8.06
N VAL A 110 14.51 -6.43 7.44
CA VAL A 110 14.29 -6.95 6.07
C VAL A 110 12.87 -7.45 5.89
N PHE A 111 12.30 -8.06 6.94
CA PHE A 111 10.92 -8.53 6.93
C PHE A 111 9.93 -7.36 6.78
N LYS A 112 10.09 -6.28 7.55
CA LYS A 112 9.27 -5.07 7.40
C LYS A 112 9.36 -4.48 5.98
N LEU A 113 10.56 -4.48 5.39
CA LEU A 113 10.77 -4.00 4.02
C LEU A 113 9.97 -4.83 3.01
N ALA A 114 10.09 -6.16 3.07
CA ALA A 114 9.33 -7.06 2.21
C ALA A 114 7.81 -6.87 2.36
N MET A 115 7.35 -6.68 3.60
CA MET A 115 5.95 -6.41 3.91
C MET A 115 5.47 -5.09 3.30
N HIS A 116 6.34 -4.08 3.19
CA HIS A 116 6.00 -2.82 2.52
C HIS A 116 5.83 -2.99 1.02
N GLN A 117 6.62 -3.85 0.38
CA GLN A 117 6.56 -4.08 -1.07
C GLN A 117 5.43 -5.03 -1.49
N GLY A 118 5.03 -5.97 -0.62
CA GLY A 118 3.87 -6.83 -0.87
C GLY A 118 4.18 -8.12 -1.63
N HIS A 119 5.45 -8.40 -1.91
CA HIS A 119 5.87 -9.60 -2.62
C HIS A 119 5.72 -10.85 -1.73
N VAL A 120 4.61 -11.58 -1.92
CA VAL A 120 4.25 -12.76 -1.11
C VAL A 120 5.38 -13.78 -1.03
N GLN A 121 6.00 -14.12 -2.16
CA GLN A 121 7.07 -15.14 -2.19
C GLN A 121 8.30 -14.73 -1.38
N VAL A 122 8.67 -13.45 -1.40
CA VAL A 122 9.77 -12.92 -0.58
C VAL A 122 9.40 -13.00 0.91
N VAL A 123 8.18 -12.62 1.28
CA VAL A 123 7.72 -12.70 2.68
C VAL A 123 7.72 -14.15 3.18
N LEU A 124 7.28 -15.10 2.36
CA LEU A 124 7.32 -16.53 2.67
C LEU A 124 8.75 -17.05 2.86
N PHE A 125 9.64 -16.68 1.95
CA PHE A 125 11.07 -17.00 2.04
C PHE A 125 11.64 -16.48 3.36
N LEU A 126 11.43 -15.19 3.66
CA LEU A 126 11.93 -14.56 4.88
C LEU A 126 11.39 -15.24 6.15
N GLN A 127 10.09 -15.58 6.19
CA GLN A 127 9.48 -16.28 7.31
C GLN A 127 10.08 -17.68 7.51
N ARG A 128 10.33 -18.43 6.42
CA ARG A 128 11.00 -19.75 6.46
C ARG A 128 12.40 -19.66 7.04
N HIS A 129 13.13 -18.58 6.76
CA HIS A 129 14.48 -18.33 7.26
C HIS A 129 14.51 -17.55 8.58
N ARG A 130 13.39 -17.53 9.32
CA ARG A 130 13.24 -16.93 10.65
C ARG A 130 13.48 -15.42 10.70
N PHE A 131 13.35 -14.71 9.59
CA PHE A 131 13.25 -13.25 9.61
C PHE A 131 11.86 -12.87 10.11
N HIS A 132 11.80 -12.12 11.21
CA HIS A 132 10.54 -11.70 11.84
C HIS A 132 10.60 -10.24 12.25
N CYS A 133 9.44 -9.61 12.36
CA CYS A 133 9.28 -8.30 12.97
C CYS A 133 8.46 -8.40 14.26
N LYS A 134 8.69 -7.46 15.19
CA LYS A 134 7.86 -7.33 16.41
C LYS A 134 6.41 -6.88 16.11
N LEU A 135 6.20 -6.20 14.98
CA LEU A 135 4.90 -5.71 14.55
C LEU A 135 4.03 -6.85 13.99
N CYS A 136 2.71 -6.68 14.04
CA CYS A 136 1.76 -7.65 13.50
C CYS A 136 1.79 -7.67 11.96
N PRO A 137 2.13 -8.80 11.31
CA PRO A 137 2.19 -8.88 9.84
C PRO A 137 0.85 -8.58 9.16
N LEU A 138 -0.27 -9.06 9.73
CA LEU A 138 -1.61 -8.77 9.21
C LEU A 138 -1.90 -7.26 9.17
N TRP A 139 -1.52 -6.54 10.23
CA TRP A 139 -1.69 -5.09 10.29
C TRP A 139 -0.86 -4.38 9.22
N MET A 140 0.41 -4.74 9.02
CA MET A 140 1.26 -4.12 8.00
C MET A 140 0.77 -4.42 6.58
N ALA A 141 0.32 -5.65 6.32
CA ALA A 141 -0.27 -6.00 5.03
C ALA A 141 -1.54 -5.18 4.76
N ALA A 142 -2.38 -4.98 5.79
CA ALA A 142 -3.61 -4.21 5.68
C ALA A 142 -3.36 -2.70 5.53
N ASP A 143 -2.40 -2.13 6.27
CA ASP A 143 -1.96 -0.72 6.13
C ASP A 143 -1.41 -0.40 4.73
N ARG A 144 -0.88 -1.41 4.03
CA ARG A 144 -0.33 -1.27 2.67
C ARG A 144 -1.27 -1.76 1.56
N GLY A 145 -2.43 -2.30 1.91
CA GLY A 145 -3.41 -2.75 0.92
C GLY A 145 -3.03 -4.05 0.21
N HIS A 146 -2.05 -4.79 0.72
CA HIS A 146 -1.54 -6.01 0.11
C HIS A 146 -2.49 -7.19 0.39
N LEU A 147 -3.62 -7.22 -0.31
CA LEU A 147 -4.65 -8.24 -0.16
C LEU A 147 -4.12 -9.69 -0.21
N PRO A 148 -3.17 -10.07 -1.09
CA PRO A 148 -2.59 -11.41 -1.07
C PRO A 148 -1.87 -11.75 0.25
N LEU A 149 -1.18 -10.79 0.86
CA LEU A 149 -0.55 -10.97 2.18
C LEU A 149 -1.60 -11.01 3.30
N VAL A 150 -2.66 -10.21 3.21
CA VAL A 150 -3.79 -10.30 4.15
C VAL A 150 -4.44 -11.69 4.06
N TYR A 151 -4.64 -12.21 2.85
CA TYR A 151 -5.12 -13.57 2.62
C TYR A 151 -4.15 -14.63 3.19
N PHE A 152 -2.85 -14.39 3.16
CA PHE A 152 -1.91 -15.32 3.77
C PHE A 152 -1.96 -15.28 5.31
N PHE A 153 -1.96 -14.08 5.92
CA PHE A 153 -1.85 -13.92 7.37
C PHE A 153 -3.17 -14.07 8.13
N HIS A 154 -4.33 -13.89 7.49
CA HIS A 154 -5.61 -14.04 8.19
C HIS A 154 -5.84 -15.47 8.70
N ARG A 155 -5.28 -16.48 8.01
CA ARG A 155 -5.40 -17.90 8.40
C ARG A 155 -4.61 -18.26 9.66
N SER A 156 -3.59 -17.47 10.00
CA SER A 156 -2.67 -17.75 11.11
C SER A 156 -2.86 -16.86 12.34
N THR A 157 -3.71 -15.81 12.24
CA THR A 157 -3.88 -14.82 13.30
C THR A 157 -5.30 -14.81 13.86
N THR A 158 -5.51 -15.52 14.97
CA THR A 158 -6.81 -15.68 15.63
C THR A 158 -7.30 -14.44 16.42
N THR A 159 -6.48 -13.40 16.60
CA THR A 159 -6.74 -12.41 17.68
C THR A 159 -6.62 -10.91 17.36
N ARG A 160 -6.30 -10.45 16.13
CA ARG A 160 -5.96 -9.02 15.90
C ARG A 160 -6.58 -8.33 14.66
N SER A 161 -7.81 -8.67 14.28
CA SER A 161 -8.47 -8.15 13.06
C SER A 161 -8.87 -6.66 13.12
N ALA A 162 -9.27 -6.13 14.28
CA ALA A 162 -9.79 -4.76 14.38
C ALA A 162 -8.73 -3.69 14.02
N GLY A 163 -7.49 -3.85 14.48
CA GLY A 163 -6.41 -2.93 14.12
C GLY A 163 -6.07 -2.96 12.64
N ALA A 164 -6.08 -4.15 12.03
CA ALA A 164 -5.82 -4.32 10.60
C ALA A 164 -6.94 -3.69 9.75
N MET A 165 -8.20 -3.89 10.14
CA MET A 165 -9.35 -3.25 9.50
C MET A 165 -9.30 -1.73 9.60
N ASN A 166 -8.96 -1.18 10.78
CA ASN A 166 -8.81 0.27 10.95
C ASN A 166 -7.68 0.84 10.08
N ALA A 167 -6.55 0.13 9.98
CA ALA A 167 -5.44 0.55 9.13
C ALA A 167 -5.81 0.56 7.64
N ALA A 168 -6.41 -0.54 7.15
CA ALA A 168 -6.90 -0.61 5.77
C ALA A 168 -7.93 0.49 5.48
N ALA A 169 -8.86 0.73 6.41
CA ALA A 169 -9.88 1.77 6.29
C ALA A 169 -9.26 3.17 6.24
N SER A 170 -8.29 3.48 7.12
CA SER A 170 -7.58 4.77 7.14
C SER A 170 -6.74 5.06 5.90
N ARG A 171 -6.46 4.03 5.09
CA ARG A 171 -5.68 4.09 3.85
C ARG A 171 -6.54 3.91 2.60
N GLY A 172 -7.85 3.66 2.78
CA GLY A 172 -8.79 3.52 1.67
C GLY A 172 -8.68 2.21 0.92
N HIS A 173 -8.07 1.18 1.52
CA HIS A 173 -7.90 -0.13 0.90
C HIS A 173 -9.21 -0.94 0.97
N LEU A 174 -10.22 -0.52 0.20
CA LEU A 174 -11.57 -1.09 0.19
C LEU A 174 -11.57 -2.62 0.05
N ALA A 175 -10.82 -3.17 -0.92
CA ALA A 175 -10.76 -4.62 -1.12
C ALA A 175 -10.26 -5.39 0.13
N VAL A 176 -9.34 -4.79 0.90
CA VAL A 176 -8.90 -5.36 2.18
C VAL A 176 -9.97 -5.21 3.25
N VAL A 177 -10.65 -4.07 3.30
CA VAL A 177 -11.77 -3.83 4.24
C VAL A 177 -12.92 -4.82 4.00
N GLU A 178 -13.32 -5.02 2.75
CA GLU A 178 -14.32 -6.00 2.33
C GLU A 178 -13.91 -7.42 2.75
N PHE A 179 -12.68 -7.81 2.41
CA PHE A 179 -12.15 -9.12 2.77
C PHE A 179 -12.16 -9.33 4.28
N LEU A 180 -11.69 -8.35 5.05
CA LEU A 180 -11.64 -8.43 6.51
C LEU A 180 -13.05 -8.42 7.12
N HIS A 181 -14.00 -7.68 6.55
CA HIS A 181 -15.38 -7.62 7.01
C HIS A 181 -16.08 -8.98 6.90
N VAL A 182 -15.92 -9.65 5.75
CA VAL A 182 -16.54 -10.96 5.50
C VAL A 182 -15.91 -12.05 6.37
N ASN A 183 -14.59 -12.06 6.52
CA ASN A 183 -13.86 -13.16 7.15
C ASN A 183 -13.66 -13.02 8.66
N PHE A 184 -13.85 -11.83 9.24
CA PHE A 184 -13.70 -11.58 10.68
C PHE A 184 -15.00 -11.12 11.34
N ARG A 185 -16.12 -11.77 10.99
CA ARG A 185 -17.44 -11.53 11.57
C ARG A 185 -17.39 -11.66 13.10
N GLY A 186 -17.71 -10.57 13.80
CA GLY A 186 -17.79 -10.50 15.27
C GLY A 186 -16.83 -9.52 15.95
N ARG A 187 -15.92 -8.86 15.21
CA ARG A 187 -15.03 -7.82 15.76
C ARG A 187 -15.09 -6.55 14.91
N ARG A 188 -16.27 -5.95 14.85
CA ARG A 188 -16.44 -4.60 14.31
C ARG A 188 -15.75 -3.63 15.26
N SER A 189 -14.98 -2.69 14.72
CA SER A 189 -14.48 -1.57 15.52
C SER A 189 -15.32 -0.37 15.18
N ASP A 190 -15.88 0.27 16.20
CA ASP A 190 -16.62 1.54 16.05
C ASP A 190 -15.71 2.64 15.46
N ASN A 191 -14.40 2.45 15.57
CA ASN A 191 -13.40 3.37 15.06
C ASN A 191 -13.09 3.18 13.56
N THR A 192 -13.55 2.10 12.91
CA THR A 192 -13.25 1.83 11.49
C THR A 192 -13.81 2.91 10.57
N MET A 193 -15.08 3.30 10.78
CA MET A 193 -15.71 4.33 9.96
C MET A 193 -15.08 5.70 10.18
N ARG A 194 -14.75 6.04 11.44
CA ARG A 194 -13.99 7.25 11.76
C ARG A 194 -12.64 7.28 11.06
N CYS A 195 -11.91 6.16 11.03
CA CYS A 195 -10.63 6.04 10.32
C CYS A 195 -10.79 6.25 8.80
N ALA A 196 -11.81 5.64 8.17
CA ALA A 196 -12.07 5.84 6.75
C ALA A 196 -12.43 7.29 6.42
N ALA A 197 -13.23 7.93 7.26
CA ALA A 197 -13.65 9.31 7.08
C ALA A 197 -12.52 10.32 7.30
N ALA A 198 -11.68 10.10 8.32
CA ALA A 198 -10.46 10.88 8.55
C ALA A 198 -9.44 10.76 7.40
N GLY A 199 -9.45 9.66 6.65
CA GLY A 199 -8.63 9.46 5.45
C GLY A 199 -9.27 9.95 4.15
N GLY A 200 -10.51 10.45 4.20
CA GLY A 200 -11.22 10.95 3.00
C GLY A 200 -11.63 9.86 2.03
N HIS A 201 -11.82 8.62 2.49
CA HIS A 201 -12.06 7.48 1.61
C HIS A 201 -13.56 7.21 1.43
N LEU A 202 -14.21 8.01 0.58
CA LEU A 202 -15.66 7.97 0.35
C LEU A 202 -16.21 6.57 0.05
N LEU A 203 -15.60 5.82 -0.88
CA LEU A 203 -16.05 4.47 -1.23
C LEU A 203 -15.99 3.50 -0.04
N THR A 204 -14.95 3.62 0.79
CA THR A 204 -14.81 2.84 2.01
C THR A 204 -15.87 3.24 3.04
N VAL A 205 -16.18 4.52 3.17
CA VAL A 205 -17.24 5.02 4.07
C VAL A 205 -18.62 4.54 3.61
N GLN A 206 -18.91 4.58 2.31
CA GLN A 206 -20.14 4.02 1.73
C GLN A 206 -20.30 2.54 2.06
N PHE A 207 -19.29 1.73 1.74
CA PHE A 207 -19.29 0.30 2.06
C PHE A 207 -19.52 0.04 3.56
N LEU A 208 -18.83 0.77 4.43
CA LEU A 208 -19.00 0.62 5.88
C LEU A 208 -20.40 1.03 6.33
N PHE A 209 -20.98 2.08 5.76
CA PHE A 209 -22.33 2.53 6.08
C PHE A 209 -23.38 1.49 5.67
N ASP A 210 -23.28 0.99 4.45
CA ASP A 210 -24.20 -0.03 3.91
C ASP A 210 -24.17 -1.33 4.72
N ASN A 211 -23.03 -1.63 5.36
CA ASN A 211 -22.91 -2.79 6.23
C ASN A 211 -23.34 -2.51 7.69
N GLY A 212 -23.73 -1.29 8.05
CA GLY A 212 -24.22 -0.93 9.38
C GLY A 212 -23.14 -0.58 10.39
N TYR A 213 -22.03 0.04 9.97
CA TYR A 213 -21.08 0.68 10.89
C TYR A 213 -21.60 2.07 11.32
N ASP A 214 -21.32 2.48 12.55
CA ASP A 214 -21.82 3.73 13.15
C ASP A 214 -21.10 4.98 12.57
N PRO A 215 -21.84 5.94 11.96
CA PRO A 215 -21.29 7.18 11.42
C PRO A 215 -21.07 8.30 12.45
N ARG A 216 -21.49 8.11 13.71
CA ARG A 216 -21.52 9.16 14.74
C ARG A 216 -20.27 10.02 14.86
N TYR A 217 -19.08 9.43 14.76
CA TYR A 217 -17.80 10.15 14.84
C TYR A 217 -17.12 10.37 13.49
N ALA A 218 -17.71 9.85 12.41
CA ALA A 218 -17.13 9.91 11.07
C ALA A 218 -17.27 11.31 10.47
N LEU A 219 -18.41 11.98 10.70
CA LEU A 219 -18.65 13.32 10.18
C LEU A 219 -17.67 14.35 10.78
N GLU A 220 -17.55 14.38 12.10
CA GLU A 220 -16.59 15.25 12.80
C GLU A 220 -15.16 15.04 12.29
N ALA A 221 -14.76 13.78 12.12
CA ALA A 221 -13.43 13.44 11.62
C ALA A 221 -13.19 13.88 10.16
N ALA A 222 -14.19 13.74 9.28
CA ALA A 222 -14.09 14.23 7.90
C ALA A 222 -13.98 15.75 7.86
N VAL A 223 -14.79 16.47 8.65
CA VAL A 223 -14.78 17.94 8.73
C VAL A 223 -13.47 18.46 9.30
N GLN A 224 -12.95 17.84 10.37
CA GLN A 224 -11.70 18.27 11.00
C GLN A 224 -10.50 18.20 10.03
N VAL A 225 -10.46 17.19 9.16
CA VAL A 225 -9.39 17.01 8.18
C VAL A 225 -9.66 17.81 6.90
N GLY A 226 -10.92 18.14 6.59
CA GLY A 226 -11.33 18.90 5.41
C GLY A 226 -11.80 18.05 4.23
N HIS A 227 -12.24 16.81 4.47
CA HIS A 227 -12.77 15.91 3.44
C HIS A 227 -14.26 16.20 3.17
N THR A 228 -14.51 17.21 2.34
CA THR A 228 -15.85 17.75 2.05
C THR A 228 -16.77 16.75 1.33
N ASP A 229 -16.22 15.88 0.51
CA ASP A 229 -16.93 14.81 -0.20
C ASP A 229 -17.51 13.75 0.75
N VAL A 230 -16.70 13.33 1.73
CA VAL A 230 -17.13 12.40 2.77
C VAL A 230 -18.12 13.07 3.73
N ALA A 231 -17.86 14.32 4.12
CA ALA A 231 -18.76 15.07 5.00
C ALA A 231 -20.14 15.26 4.35
N ALA A 232 -20.19 15.70 3.09
CA ALA A 232 -21.44 15.87 2.35
C ALA A 232 -22.22 14.55 2.20
N TYR A 233 -21.51 13.44 1.96
CA TYR A 233 -22.14 12.11 1.94
C TYR A 233 -22.75 11.75 3.30
N LEU A 234 -21.99 11.90 4.40
CA LEU A 234 -22.45 11.57 5.75
C LEU A 234 -23.59 12.48 6.23
N GLU A 235 -23.59 13.76 5.86
CA GLU A 235 -24.69 14.69 6.14
C GLU A 235 -25.97 14.28 5.41
N ARG A 236 -25.87 13.99 4.10
CA ARG A 236 -27.02 13.51 3.31
C ARG A 236 -27.62 12.23 3.90
N VAL A 237 -26.76 11.33 4.36
CA VAL A 237 -27.18 10.05 4.92
C VAL A 237 -27.74 10.19 6.34
N SER A 238 -27.22 11.13 7.13
CA SER A 238 -27.71 11.42 8.49
C SER A 238 -29.00 12.24 8.49
N ASN A 239 -29.21 13.06 7.46
CA ASN A 239 -30.40 13.89 7.27
C ASN A 239 -31.06 13.66 5.90
N PRO A 240 -31.75 12.52 5.70
CA PRO A 240 -32.42 12.19 4.44
C PRO A 240 -33.65 13.09 4.14
N GLN A 241 -34.02 14.01 5.03
CA GLN A 241 -35.18 14.92 4.91
C GLN A 241 -34.79 16.38 4.65
N SER A 242 -33.50 16.72 4.52
CA SER A 242 -33.13 18.07 4.08
C SER A 242 -33.45 18.22 2.58
N PRO A 243 -34.30 19.19 2.19
CA PRO A 243 -34.55 19.46 0.78
C PRO A 243 -33.23 19.81 0.09
N CYS A 244 -33.07 19.31 -1.12
CA CYS A 244 -31.98 19.66 -2.02
C CYS A 244 -32.04 21.16 -2.34
N ASP A 245 -31.46 22.00 -1.49
CA ASP A 245 -31.18 23.38 -1.81
C ASP A 245 -29.98 23.42 -2.75
N THR A 246 -30.29 23.40 -4.04
CA THR A 246 -29.41 23.90 -5.09
C THR A 246 -29.20 25.40 -4.89
N THR A 247 -28.35 25.78 -3.96
CA THR A 247 -27.70 27.09 -3.94
C THR A 247 -26.24 26.88 -3.57
N PHE A 248 -25.41 26.66 -4.59
CA PHE A 248 -24.02 27.06 -4.55
C PHE A 248 -23.98 28.57 -4.28
N ALA A 249 -23.83 28.96 -3.02
CA ALA A 249 -23.42 30.30 -2.64
C ALA A 249 -21.93 30.25 -2.30
N THR A 250 -21.13 30.65 -3.28
CA THR A 250 -19.72 31.03 -3.12
C THR A 250 -19.59 32.06 -2.01
N SER A 251 -19.01 31.68 -0.87
CA SER A 251 -18.55 32.65 0.13
C SER A 251 -17.14 33.13 -0.24
N THR A 252 -17.07 34.15 -1.09
CA THR A 252 -15.96 35.11 -1.08
C THR A 252 -16.58 36.50 -0.93
N THR A 253 -16.44 37.02 0.29
CA THR A 253 -16.27 38.43 0.66
C THR A 253 -16.51 39.47 -0.45
N GLU A 254 -17.48 40.36 -0.25
CA GLU A 254 -17.22 41.79 0.00
C GLU A 254 -18.51 42.62 0.19
N SER A 255 -18.34 43.68 0.96
CA SER A 255 -19.22 44.76 1.38
C SER A 255 -20.00 45.49 0.27
N ASN A 256 -21.29 45.79 0.50
CA ASN A 256 -21.83 47.17 0.57
C ASN A 256 -23.39 47.22 0.59
N VAL A 257 -23.92 47.84 1.66
CA VAL A 257 -24.90 48.95 1.67
C VAL A 257 -26.25 48.82 0.93
N VAL A 258 -27.34 48.81 1.73
CA VAL A 258 -28.76 49.22 1.54
C VAL A 258 -29.54 48.69 0.31
N ASP A 259 -30.83 48.36 0.33
CA ASP A 259 -31.96 48.80 1.15
C ASP A 259 -33.18 47.87 0.94
N VAL A 260 -34.06 47.83 1.95
CA VAL A 260 -35.54 47.84 1.85
C VAL A 260 -36.25 46.75 1.03
N CYS A 261 -36.91 45.82 1.73
CA CYS A 261 -38.37 45.84 1.86
C CYS A 261 -38.85 44.78 2.88
N SER A 262 -39.32 45.27 4.02
CA SER A 262 -40.11 44.52 4.99
C SER A 262 -41.57 44.40 4.54
N SER A 263 -42.29 43.47 5.19
CA SER A 263 -43.76 43.33 5.24
C SER A 263 -44.36 42.53 4.08
N GLN A 264 -45.30 41.59 4.19
CA GLN A 264 -46.27 41.12 5.18
C GLN A 264 -46.52 39.62 4.81
N GLY A 265 -47.07 38.70 5.59
CA GLY A 265 -47.84 38.74 6.82
C GLY A 265 -48.13 37.29 7.26
N ALA A 266 -48.46 37.15 8.52
CA ALA A 266 -48.84 35.89 9.17
C ALA A 266 -50.25 35.41 8.76
N THR A 267 -50.61 34.24 9.29
CA THR A 267 -51.90 33.51 9.22
C THR A 267 -52.03 32.62 7.98
N GLY A 268 -52.44 31.36 8.04
CA GLY A 268 -53.09 30.52 9.04
C GLY A 268 -53.80 29.38 8.28
N PHE A 269 -54.21 28.31 8.97
CA PHE A 269 -54.94 27.14 8.45
C PHE A 269 -54.12 26.16 7.57
N GLY A 270 -54.20 24.84 7.71
CA GLY A 270 -55.16 23.98 8.39
C GLY A 270 -55.63 22.89 7.40
N ILE A 271 -55.20 21.65 7.60
CA ILE A 271 -55.74 20.42 6.97
C ILE A 271 -55.27 19.25 7.87
N SER A 272 -56.10 18.52 8.64
CA SER A 272 -57.17 17.58 8.28
C SER A 272 -56.83 16.74 7.03
N GLY A 273 -57.03 15.43 6.93
CA GLY A 273 -57.51 14.35 7.78
C GLY A 273 -57.18 13.05 7.04
N HIS A 274 -57.07 11.93 7.77
CA HIS A 274 -57.93 10.76 7.61
C HIS A 274 -57.80 9.85 6.37
N ARG A 275 -57.70 8.55 6.70
CA ARG A 275 -58.10 7.31 5.97
C ARG A 275 -57.08 6.75 4.97
N ALA A 276 -56.57 5.51 5.14
CA ALA A 276 -57.19 4.18 5.28
C ALA A 276 -57.57 3.52 3.94
N CYS A 277 -57.28 2.21 3.85
CA CYS A 277 -57.64 1.24 2.80
C CYS A 277 -56.92 1.42 1.46
N GLU A 278 -56.53 0.41 0.68
CA GLU A 278 -56.55 -1.06 0.62
C GLU A 278 -55.55 -1.37 -0.54
N ILE A 279 -54.94 -2.54 -0.72
CA ILE A 279 -55.49 -3.70 -1.45
C ILE A 279 -54.37 -4.77 -1.48
N LEU A 280 -54.70 -5.97 -0.98
CA LEU A 280 -54.37 -7.35 -1.43
C LEU A 280 -53.04 -7.59 -2.16
N GLY A 281 -52.15 -8.46 -1.66
CA GLY A 281 -52.20 -9.93 -1.83
C GLY A 281 -51.22 -10.32 -2.95
N ASP A 282 -50.46 -11.42 -2.95
CA ASP A 282 -50.50 -12.65 -2.19
C ASP A 282 -49.27 -13.51 -2.65
N MET A 283 -48.77 -14.41 -1.79
CA MET A 283 -47.95 -15.62 -2.10
C MET A 283 -46.47 -15.43 -2.54
N CYS A 284 -45.46 -16.19 -2.07
CA CYS A 284 -45.38 -17.63 -1.84
C CYS A 284 -44.26 -18.03 -0.85
N GLN A 285 -44.68 -18.77 0.18
CA GLN A 285 -44.10 -19.96 0.84
C GLN A 285 -42.59 -20.17 1.04
N ALA A 286 -42.30 -20.44 2.33
CA ALA A 286 -41.23 -21.29 2.82
C ALA A 286 -41.41 -22.77 2.44
N ALA A 287 -40.28 -23.46 2.29
CA ALA A 287 -40.08 -24.88 2.54
C ALA A 287 -38.80 -25.03 3.38
#